data_AF-A0A645CNJ7-F1
#
_entry.id   AF-A0A645CNJ7-F1
#
_cell.length_a   1.000
_cell.length_b   1.000
_cell.length_c   1.000
_cell.angle_alpha   90.00
_cell.angle_beta   90.00
_cell.angle_gamma   90.00
#
_symmetry.space_group_name_H-M   'P 1'
#
loop_
_entity.id
_entity.type
_entity.pdbx_description
1 polymer ?
#
loop_
_entity_poly.entity_id
_entity_poly.type
_entity_poly.pdbx_seq_one_letter_code
_entity_poly.pdbx_strand_id
1 'polypeptide(L)'
;MTLEGPDDEVVSLDLVDETTTLLTVTDNGFGKRTEYSQYPAHRRGGKGVITIVTNLRNGFVSNVKSVAEDDERMFTSAEGIIIRIPAKDISIQGRNTQGVRVMNIKPGDKVSGMARIKNGNEDEKLKQTALAKKVKQKIPDTEDEEEDVEDLEEFEDIEDADEFEEQEMDTEEEVEDEENEENEEEKY
;
A
#
# COMPACT_ATOMS: atom_id res chain seq x y z
N MET A 1 9.03 -13.06 21.03
CA MET A 1 10.28 -12.42 20.65
C MET A 1 10.84 -11.78 21.90
N THR A 2 12.14 -11.83 22.10
CA THR A 2 12.81 -11.18 23.22
C THR A 2 13.65 -10.05 22.65
N LEU A 3 13.54 -8.87 23.24
CA LEU A 3 14.36 -7.71 22.91
C LEU A 3 15.64 -7.79 23.73
N GLU A 4 16.80 -7.58 23.12
CA GLU A 4 18.09 -7.82 23.80
C GLU A 4 18.50 -6.69 24.75
N GLY A 5 17.99 -5.46 24.56
CA GLY A 5 18.37 -4.30 25.34
C GLY A 5 17.35 -3.16 25.32
N PRO A 6 17.64 -2.05 26.01
CA PRO A 6 16.72 -0.90 26.10
C PRO A 6 16.53 -0.16 24.77
N ASP A 7 17.47 -0.31 23.83
CA ASP A 7 17.44 0.32 22.50
C ASP A 7 16.85 -0.60 21.42
N ASP A 8 16.38 -1.80 21.80
CA ASP A 8 15.74 -2.76 20.89
C ASP A 8 14.22 -2.70 21.10
N GLU A 9 13.48 -2.48 20.01
CA GLU A 9 12.05 -2.27 20.05
C GLU A 9 11.32 -2.97 18.89
N VAL A 10 10.02 -3.20 19.10
CA VAL A 10 9.18 -3.75 18.05
C VAL A 10 8.75 -2.64 17.10
N VAL A 11 9.34 -2.62 15.91
CA VAL A 11 9.06 -1.61 14.88
C VAL A 11 7.84 -1.92 14.00
N SER A 12 7.46 -3.20 13.89
CA SER A 12 6.33 -3.61 13.05
C SER A 12 5.78 -4.97 13.45
N LEU A 13 4.51 -5.16 13.12
CA LEU A 13 3.82 -6.44 13.09
C LEU A 13 3.14 -6.57 11.74
N ASP A 14 3.24 -7.75 11.14
CA ASP A 14 2.56 -8.08 9.90
C ASP A 14 2.13 -9.54 9.87
N LEU A 15 1.17 -9.85 9.01
CA LEU A 15 0.71 -11.21 8.75
C LEU A 15 1.53 -11.80 7.60
N VAL A 16 1.88 -13.08 7.76
CA VAL A 16 2.59 -13.83 6.73
C VAL A 16 1.62 -14.24 5.64
N ASP A 17 1.97 -13.93 4.40
CA ASP A 17 1.32 -14.41 3.19
C ASP A 17 2.41 -14.99 2.28
N GLU A 18 2.31 -16.29 1.97
CA GLU A 18 3.30 -17.03 1.18
C GLU A 18 3.41 -16.52 -0.27
N THR A 19 2.43 -15.76 -0.75
CA THR A 19 2.46 -15.12 -2.08
C THR A 19 3.20 -13.78 -2.09
N THR A 20 3.63 -13.30 -0.92
CA THR A 20 4.28 -12.00 -0.75
C THR A 20 5.72 -12.14 -0.25
N THR A 21 6.42 -11.02 -0.17
CA THR A 21 7.77 -10.93 0.40
C THR A 21 7.81 -9.93 1.54
N LEU A 22 8.74 -10.12 2.48
CA LEU A 22 8.97 -9.18 3.56
C LEU A 22 9.89 -8.05 3.08
N LEU A 23 9.34 -6.86 2.89
CA LEU A 23 10.11 -5.63 2.67
C LEU A 23 10.60 -5.09 4.01
N THR A 24 11.92 -4.95 4.15
CA THR A 24 12.56 -4.32 5.31
C THR A 24 13.31 -3.08 4.84
N VAL A 25 13.14 -1.96 5.53
CA VAL A 25 13.79 -0.67 5.24
C VAL A 25 14.40 -0.09 6.51
N THR A 26 15.55 0.55 6.35
CA THR A 26 16.34 1.14 7.44
C THR A 26 16.32 2.67 7.38
N ASP A 27 16.73 3.31 8.47
CA ASP A 27 16.73 4.78 8.62
C ASP A 27 17.47 5.50 7.48
N ASN A 28 18.61 4.96 7.04
CA ASN A 28 19.44 5.60 6.01
C ASN A 28 19.00 5.25 4.57
N GLY A 29 17.78 4.76 4.39
CA GLY A 29 17.20 4.52 3.06
C GLY A 29 17.68 3.24 2.37
N PHE A 30 18.22 2.27 3.11
CA PHE A 30 18.53 0.95 2.58
C PHE A 30 17.36 0.01 2.81
N GLY A 31 17.13 -0.90 1.87
CA GLY A 31 16.07 -1.90 2.00
C GLY A 31 16.24 -3.09 1.08
N LYS A 32 15.44 -4.11 1.35
CA LYS A 32 15.37 -5.34 0.55
C LYS A 32 14.07 -6.07 0.78
N ARG A 33 13.69 -6.89 -0.19
CA ARG A 33 12.64 -7.90 -0.05
C ARG A 33 13.26 -9.24 0.29
N THR A 34 12.61 -10.03 1.14
CA THR A 34 13.05 -11.38 1.51
C THR A 34 11.86 -12.31 1.50
N GLU A 35 12.01 -13.49 0.90
CA GLU A 35 10.95 -14.50 0.89
C GLU A 35 10.66 -15.04 2.30
N TYR A 36 9.38 -15.32 2.59
CA TYR A 36 8.97 -15.94 3.86
C TYR A 36 9.52 -17.35 4.05
N SER A 37 9.82 -18.06 2.96
CA SER A 37 10.49 -19.37 2.95
C SER A 37 11.80 -19.37 3.76
N GLN A 38 12.46 -18.22 3.87
CA GLN A 38 13.70 -18.07 4.64
C GLN A 38 13.49 -17.87 6.14
N TYR A 39 12.27 -17.64 6.60
CA TYR A 39 11.95 -17.39 8.01
C TYR A 39 11.34 -18.66 8.63
N PRO A 40 12.15 -19.47 9.36
CA PRO A 40 11.64 -20.67 10.00
C PRO A 40 10.66 -20.30 11.12
N ALA A 41 9.62 -21.13 11.28
CA ALA A 41 8.70 -21.00 12.39
C ALA A 41 9.43 -21.24 13.72
N HIS A 42 9.24 -20.32 14.67
CA HIS A 42 9.81 -20.41 16.01
C HIS A 42 8.72 -20.24 17.07
N ARG A 43 8.94 -20.82 18.25
CA ARG A 43 8.07 -20.60 19.41
C ARG A 43 8.15 -19.15 19.87
N ARG A 44 7.08 -18.67 20.51
CA ARG A 44 7.06 -17.34 21.14
C ARG A 44 8.14 -17.27 22.24
N GLY A 45 8.61 -16.05 22.50
CA GLY A 45 9.66 -15.79 23.51
C GLY A 45 11.10 -16.14 23.13
N GLY A 46 11.38 -16.56 21.88
CA GLY A 46 12.75 -16.72 21.39
C GLY A 46 13.39 -15.40 20.95
N LYS A 47 14.71 -15.42 20.72
CA LYS A 47 15.52 -14.27 20.22
C LYS A 47 15.23 -13.86 18.77
N GLY A 48 14.51 -14.69 18.01
CA GLY A 48 14.26 -14.44 16.59
C GLY A 48 15.47 -14.75 15.70
N VAL A 49 15.49 -14.17 14.52
CA VAL A 49 16.48 -14.39 13.45
C VAL A 49 16.87 -13.05 12.84
N ILE A 50 18.11 -12.94 12.33
CA ILE A 50 18.57 -11.73 11.63
C ILE A 50 17.75 -11.56 10.36
N THR A 51 17.15 -10.37 10.17
CA THR A 51 16.36 -10.04 8.98
C THR A 51 17.11 -9.15 7.99
N ILE A 52 17.99 -8.28 8.48
CA ILE A 52 18.87 -7.38 7.73
C ILE A 52 20.07 -7.03 8.61
N VAL A 53 21.22 -6.75 8.01
CA VAL A 53 22.39 -6.29 8.73
C VAL A 53 22.27 -4.79 9.00
N THR A 54 22.14 -4.40 10.26
CA THR A 54 22.21 -3.02 10.72
C THR A 54 23.66 -2.64 11.03
N ASN A 55 24.06 -1.44 10.65
CA ASN A 55 25.40 -0.86 10.88
C ASN A 55 25.32 0.66 10.69
N LEU A 56 26.43 1.37 10.88
CA LEU A 56 26.49 2.83 10.69
C LEU A 56 26.03 3.31 9.30
N ARG A 57 26.25 2.49 8.25
CA ARG A 57 25.82 2.82 6.89
C ARG A 57 24.31 2.68 6.73
N ASN A 58 23.73 1.62 7.27
CA ASN A 58 22.31 1.30 7.11
C ASN A 58 21.41 2.02 8.12
N GLY A 59 21.88 2.23 9.35
CA GLY A 59 21.04 2.66 10.47
C GLY A 59 20.22 1.51 11.06
N PHE A 60 19.26 1.84 11.92
CA PHE A 60 18.33 0.87 12.48
C PHE A 60 17.21 0.55 11.48
N VAL A 61 16.47 -0.52 11.75
CA VAL A 61 15.29 -0.86 10.94
C VAL A 61 14.19 0.14 11.31
N SER A 62 13.60 0.80 10.31
CA SER A 62 12.55 1.79 10.52
C SER A 62 11.18 1.26 10.11
N ASN A 63 11.11 0.47 9.04
CA ASN A 63 9.86 0.02 8.45
C ASN A 63 9.96 -1.42 7.96
N VAL A 64 8.94 -2.21 8.24
CA VAL A 64 8.84 -3.60 7.76
C VAL A 64 7.39 -3.89 7.37
N LYS A 65 7.15 -4.37 6.14
CA LYS A 65 5.82 -4.79 5.66
C LYS A 65 5.88 -5.95 4.68
N SER A 66 4.83 -6.77 4.68
CA SER A 66 4.52 -7.73 3.63
C SER A 66 4.14 -6.97 2.36
N VAL A 67 4.77 -7.29 1.22
CA VAL A 67 4.53 -6.65 -0.08
C VAL A 67 4.40 -7.68 -1.19
N ALA A 68 3.37 -7.51 -2.03
CA ALA A 68 3.23 -8.23 -3.30
C ALA A 68 4.16 -7.63 -4.37
N GLU A 69 4.34 -8.30 -5.50
CA GLU A 69 5.18 -7.76 -6.59
C GLU A 69 4.59 -6.52 -7.25
N ASP A 70 3.27 -6.51 -7.43
CA ASP A 70 2.52 -5.41 -8.07
C ASP A 70 2.20 -4.26 -7.10
N ASP A 71 2.55 -4.40 -5.82
CA ASP A 71 2.38 -3.32 -4.85
C ASP A 71 3.30 -2.14 -5.16
N GLU A 72 2.81 -0.94 -4.82
CA GLU A 72 3.64 0.26 -4.77
C GLU A 72 3.69 0.84 -3.37
N ARG A 73 4.89 1.32 -3.00
CA ARG A 73 5.15 1.87 -1.67
C ARG A 73 5.59 3.33 -1.78
N MET A 74 4.95 4.16 -0.97
CA MET A 74 5.33 5.54 -0.77
C MET A 74 6.23 5.64 0.46
N PHE A 75 7.40 6.25 0.31
CA PHE A 75 8.35 6.49 1.38
C PHE A 75 8.41 7.99 1.69
N THR A 76 8.50 8.32 2.97
CA THR A 76 8.61 9.70 3.44
C THR A 76 9.84 9.84 4.35
N SER A 77 10.65 10.86 4.11
CA SER A 77 11.72 11.25 5.02
C SER A 77 11.23 12.18 6.13
N ALA A 78 12.02 12.34 7.20
CA ALA A 78 11.69 13.25 8.30
C ALA A 78 11.70 14.72 7.84
N GLU A 79 12.53 15.06 6.85
CA GLU A 79 12.56 16.39 6.23
C GLU A 79 11.48 16.60 5.15
N GLY A 80 10.58 15.63 4.92
CA GLY A 80 9.44 15.77 4.02
C GLY A 80 9.71 15.40 2.56
N ILE A 81 10.81 14.70 2.26
CA ILE A 81 11.02 14.13 0.91
C ILE A 81 10.11 12.92 0.75
N ILE A 82 9.32 12.90 -0.33
CA ILE A 82 8.40 11.81 -0.64
C ILE A 82 8.80 11.17 -1.96
N ILE A 83 8.89 9.84 -1.99
CA ILE A 83 9.11 9.07 -3.22
C ILE A 83 8.17 7.88 -3.30
N ARG A 84 7.81 7.51 -4.53
CA ARG A 84 7.00 6.33 -4.86
C ARG A 84 7.90 5.31 -5.55
N ILE A 85 7.88 4.08 -5.06
CA ILE A 85 8.70 2.98 -5.62
C ILE A 85 7.83 1.73 -5.78
N PRO A 86 7.79 1.14 -6.98
CA PRO A 86 7.23 -0.19 -7.18
C PRO A 86 7.98 -1.25 -6.39
N ALA A 87 7.27 -2.14 -5.70
CA ALA A 87 7.90 -3.18 -4.88
C ALA A 87 8.82 -4.08 -5.73
N LYS A 88 8.42 -4.38 -6.97
CA LYS A 88 9.23 -5.15 -7.94
C LYS A 88 10.64 -4.59 -8.17
N ASP A 89 10.83 -3.28 -8.06
CA ASP A 89 12.13 -2.62 -8.28
C ASP A 89 13.08 -2.78 -7.07
N ILE A 90 12.54 -3.15 -5.91
CA ILE A 90 13.34 -3.43 -4.72
C ILE A 90 13.86 -4.87 -4.79
N SER A 91 15.18 -5.03 -4.71
CA SER A 91 15.83 -6.33 -4.87
C SER A 91 15.39 -7.36 -3.82
N ILE A 92 15.15 -8.59 -4.28
CA ILE A 92 14.98 -9.76 -3.41
C ILE A 92 16.37 -10.26 -3.02
N GLN A 93 16.62 -10.38 -1.72
CA GLN A 93 17.91 -10.81 -1.18
C GLN A 93 17.71 -11.69 0.06
N GLY A 94 18.74 -12.46 0.40
CA GLY A 94 18.73 -13.28 1.62
C GLY A 94 18.59 -12.46 2.90
N ARG A 95 18.20 -13.11 3.99
CA ARG A 95 18.06 -12.48 5.32
C ARG A 95 19.31 -11.74 5.81
N ASN A 96 20.45 -12.41 5.85
CA ASN A 96 21.69 -11.85 6.39
C ASN A 96 22.47 -11.02 5.34
N THR A 97 21.83 -9.97 4.83
CA THR A 97 22.40 -9.04 3.85
C THR A 97 22.13 -7.60 4.25
N GLN A 98 22.81 -6.65 3.62
CA GLN A 98 22.63 -5.22 3.92
C GLN A 98 21.56 -4.54 3.06
N GLY A 99 21.01 -5.22 2.04
CA GLY A 99 20.08 -4.59 1.11
C GLY A 99 20.72 -3.61 0.13
N VAL A 100 19.85 -2.96 -0.64
CA VAL A 100 20.19 -1.95 -1.66
C VAL A 100 19.66 -0.58 -1.23
N ARG A 101 20.14 0.49 -1.88
CA ARG A 101 19.61 1.83 -1.61
C ARG A 101 18.24 1.97 -2.28
N VAL A 102 17.22 2.19 -1.47
CA VAL A 102 15.83 2.41 -1.90
C VAL A 102 15.54 3.92 -1.96
N MET A 103 16.05 4.68 -0.99
CA MET A 103 15.89 6.14 -0.90
C MET A 103 17.25 6.80 -0.68
N ASN A 104 17.53 7.89 -1.38
CA ASN A 104 18.72 8.69 -1.11
C ASN A 104 18.43 9.67 0.03
N ILE A 105 19.00 9.40 1.20
CA ILE A 105 18.82 10.20 2.41
C ILE A 105 20.00 11.15 2.58
N LYS A 106 19.72 12.43 2.84
CA LYS A 106 20.75 13.44 3.12
C LYS A 106 21.31 13.25 4.53
N PRO A 107 22.56 13.70 4.80
CA PRO A 107 23.09 13.69 6.16
C PRO A 107 22.17 14.45 7.12
N GLY A 108 21.74 13.80 8.21
CA GLY A 108 20.83 14.38 9.21
C GLY A 108 19.36 14.05 9.00
N ASP A 109 18.97 13.56 7.82
CA ASP A 109 17.62 13.09 7.52
C ASP A 109 17.53 11.56 7.75
N LYS A 110 16.32 11.03 7.79
CA LYS A 110 16.03 9.59 7.90
C LYS A 110 14.69 9.23 7.29
N VAL A 111 14.53 7.97 6.90
CA VAL A 111 13.22 7.42 6.54
C VAL A 111 12.31 7.48 7.76
N SER A 112 11.20 8.20 7.65
CA SER A 112 10.22 8.37 8.73
C SER A 112 8.97 7.51 8.54
N GLY A 113 8.63 7.11 7.31
CA GLY A 113 7.38 6.41 7.06
C GLY A 113 7.33 5.66 5.73
N MET A 114 6.44 4.68 5.68
CA MET A 114 6.12 3.87 4.50
C MET A 114 4.62 3.60 4.43
N ALA A 115 4.00 3.86 3.28
CA ALA A 115 2.57 3.62 3.03
C ALA A 115 2.35 2.77 1.76
N ARG A 116 1.27 1.97 1.74
CA ARG A 116 0.80 1.29 0.53
C ARG A 116 -0.04 2.25 -0.29
N ILE A 117 0.20 2.31 -1.59
CA ILE A 117 -0.64 3.04 -2.53
C ILE A 117 -1.75 2.11 -2.99
N LYS A 118 -3.01 2.55 -2.91
CA LYS A 118 -4.16 1.84 -3.48
C LYS A 118 -4.32 2.24 -4.94
N ASN A 119 -4.38 1.28 -5.84
CA ASN A 119 -4.71 1.54 -7.24
C ASN A 119 -6.23 1.44 -7.39
N GLY A 120 -6.90 2.61 -7.47
CA GLY A 120 -8.36 2.73 -7.39
C GLY A 120 -9.15 1.82 -8.34
N ASN A 121 -8.61 1.44 -9.50
CA ASN A 121 -9.31 0.63 -10.49
C ASN A 121 -8.92 -0.86 -10.50
N GLU A 122 -7.77 -1.23 -9.95
CA GLU A 122 -7.25 -2.61 -9.98
C GLU A 122 -7.62 -3.39 -8.71
N ASP A 123 -7.62 -2.71 -7.55
CA ASP A 123 -7.98 -3.32 -6.27
C ASP A 123 -9.46 -3.77 -6.25
N GLU A 124 -10.35 -3.12 -7.00
CA GLU A 124 -11.75 -3.55 -7.11
C GLU A 124 -11.92 -4.81 -7.97
N LYS A 125 -11.20 -4.88 -9.10
CA LYS A 125 -11.18 -6.07 -9.97
C LYS A 125 -10.60 -7.30 -9.26
N LEU A 126 -9.54 -7.12 -8.47
CA LEU A 126 -8.92 -8.19 -7.65
C LEU A 126 -9.86 -8.67 -6.53
N LYS A 127 -10.62 -7.77 -5.89
CA LYS A 127 -11.62 -8.16 -4.89
C LYS A 127 -12.78 -8.94 -5.49
N GLN A 128 -13.28 -8.54 -6.65
CA GLN A 128 -14.38 -9.23 -7.34
C GLN A 128 -13.95 -10.63 -7.81
N THR A 129 -12.75 -10.77 -8.38
CA THR A 129 -12.20 -12.07 -8.79
C THR A 129 -11.90 -12.99 -7.60
N ALA A 130 -11.38 -12.46 -6.49
CA ALA A 130 -11.18 -13.23 -5.26
C ALA A 130 -12.51 -13.68 -4.62
N LEU A 131 -13.56 -12.84 -4.66
CA LEU A 131 -14.91 -13.23 -4.23
C LEU A 131 -15.48 -14.34 -5.12
N ALA A 132 -15.38 -14.21 -6.44
CA ALA A 132 -15.86 -15.21 -7.39
C ALA A 132 -15.17 -16.58 -7.22
N LYS A 133 -13.86 -16.59 -6.95
CA LYS A 133 -13.09 -17.82 -6.69
C LYS A 133 -13.51 -18.49 -5.37
N LYS A 134 -13.87 -17.70 -4.36
CA LYS A 134 -14.37 -18.18 -3.06
C LYS A 134 -15.80 -18.72 -3.13
N VAL A 135 -16.62 -18.21 -4.06
CA VAL A 135 -17.96 -18.74 -4.37
C VAL A 135 -17.85 -20.08 -5.10
N LYS A 136 -16.96 -20.22 -6.09
CA LYS A 136 -16.73 -21.51 -6.78
C LYS A 136 -16.23 -22.64 -5.88
N GLN A 137 -15.44 -22.33 -4.84
CA GLN A 137 -14.94 -23.34 -3.89
C GLN A 137 -15.99 -23.85 -2.88
N LYS A 138 -17.20 -23.25 -2.83
CA LYS A 138 -18.21 -23.57 -1.82
C LYS A 138 -19.37 -24.44 -2.31
N ILE A 139 -19.33 -24.88 -3.57
CA ILE A 139 -20.27 -25.85 -4.13
C ILE A 139 -19.48 -27.14 -4.44
N PRO A 140 -19.43 -28.11 -3.53
CA PRO A 140 -19.00 -29.47 -3.86
C PRO A 140 -20.23 -30.30 -4.26
N ASP A 141 -20.16 -30.84 -5.48
CA ASP A 141 -20.74 -32.10 -5.98
C ASP A 141 -22.19 -32.43 -5.62
N THR A 142 -23.10 -32.14 -6.55
CA THR A 142 -24.20 -33.08 -6.86
C THR A 142 -24.01 -33.46 -8.33
N GLU A 143 -23.56 -34.69 -8.56
CA GLU A 143 -23.44 -35.28 -9.89
C GLU A 143 -24.82 -35.56 -10.47
N ASP A 144 -24.90 -35.42 -11.80
CA ASP A 144 -25.91 -35.87 -12.76
C ASP A 144 -27.23 -35.08 -12.85
N GLU A 145 -27.22 -34.04 -13.68
CA GLU A 145 -28.07 -33.96 -14.87
C GLU A 145 -27.37 -33.06 -15.92
N GLU A 146 -26.98 -33.66 -17.05
CA GLU A 146 -26.63 -32.91 -18.26
C GLU A 146 -27.91 -32.22 -18.75
N GLU A 147 -28.15 -30.99 -18.33
CA GLU A 147 -29.03 -30.08 -19.05
C GLU A 147 -28.18 -29.01 -19.74
N ASP A 148 -28.41 -28.92 -21.05
CA ASP A 148 -27.74 -28.06 -22.01
C ASP A 148 -27.59 -26.62 -21.52
N VAL A 149 -26.34 -26.14 -21.46
CA VAL A 149 -26.01 -24.71 -21.39
C VAL A 149 -25.40 -24.27 -22.72
N GLU A 150 -26.18 -24.40 -23.78
CA GLU A 150 -26.11 -23.41 -24.86
C GLU A 150 -26.78 -22.12 -24.32
N ASP A 151 -26.18 -20.95 -24.53
CA ASP A 151 -26.55 -19.61 -24.05
C ASP A 151 -26.11 -19.18 -22.64
N LEU A 152 -24.81 -18.87 -22.50
CA LEU A 152 -24.35 -17.77 -21.63
C LEU A 152 -23.18 -16.96 -22.25
N GLU A 153 -22.99 -17.00 -23.57
CA GLU A 153 -22.06 -16.11 -24.29
C GLU A 153 -22.68 -14.73 -24.65
N GLU A 154 -23.87 -14.40 -24.14
CA GLU A 154 -24.55 -13.14 -24.46
C GLU A 154 -24.73 -12.25 -23.22
N PHE A 155 -23.62 -11.78 -22.65
CA PHE A 155 -23.57 -10.52 -21.87
C PHE A 155 -22.16 -9.91 -21.99
N GLU A 156 -21.65 -9.82 -23.21
CA GLU A 156 -20.85 -8.66 -23.62
C GLU A 156 -21.85 -7.65 -24.23
N ASP A 157 -21.59 -6.36 -24.04
CA ASP A 157 -22.41 -5.20 -24.47
C ASP A 157 -23.46 -4.68 -23.45
N ILE A 158 -22.96 -4.01 -22.42
CA ILE A 158 -23.51 -2.70 -22.03
C ILE A 158 -22.34 -1.70 -22.09
N GLU A 159 -21.89 -1.43 -23.30
CA GLU A 159 -21.44 -0.08 -23.65
C GLU A 159 -22.71 0.76 -23.92
N ASP A 160 -22.67 2.04 -23.55
CA ASP A 160 -23.67 3.08 -23.83
C ASP A 160 -24.92 3.18 -22.93
N ALA A 161 -24.74 3.77 -21.75
CA ALA A 161 -25.76 4.63 -21.15
C ALA A 161 -25.13 5.64 -20.18
N ASP A 162 -24.48 6.68 -20.71
CA ASP A 162 -24.33 7.98 -20.04
C ASP A 162 -24.03 9.06 -21.10
N GLU A 163 -24.97 9.21 -22.04
CA GLU A 163 -25.10 10.38 -22.89
C GLU A 163 -26.54 10.88 -22.74
N PHE A 164 -26.77 11.85 -21.84
CA PHE A 164 -27.96 12.71 -21.87
C PHE A 164 -27.64 14.10 -21.29
N GLU A 165 -27.35 14.98 -22.25
CA GLU A 165 -27.80 16.37 -22.40
C GLU A 165 -27.63 17.41 -21.28
N GLU A 166 -26.82 18.41 -21.63
CA GLU A 166 -26.83 19.77 -21.15
C GLU A 166 -28.26 20.36 -21.12
N GLN A 167 -28.65 20.94 -19.98
CA GLN A 167 -29.62 22.05 -19.97
C GLN A 167 -29.02 23.21 -19.19
N GLU A 168 -28.56 24.20 -19.95
CA GLU A 168 -28.42 25.57 -19.47
C GLU A 168 -29.81 26.16 -19.22
N MET A 169 -30.00 26.78 -18.07
CA MET A 169 -30.98 27.87 -17.91
C MET A 169 -30.29 28.98 -17.12
N ASP A 170 -29.88 30.00 -17.88
CA ASP A 170 -29.70 31.36 -17.40
C ASP A 170 -31.02 31.89 -16.81
N THR A 171 -30.94 32.46 -15.62
CA THR A 171 -31.85 33.54 -15.21
C THR A 171 -31.02 34.60 -14.51
N GLU A 172 -30.66 35.64 -15.28
CA GLU A 172 -30.40 36.98 -14.77
C GLU A 172 -31.74 37.61 -14.35
N GLU A 173 -31.82 38.20 -13.16
CA GLU A 173 -32.56 39.45 -12.93
C GLU A 173 -32.08 40.15 -11.65
N GLU A 174 -32.21 41.46 -11.67
CA GLU A 174 -31.36 42.49 -11.07
C GLU A 174 -31.74 42.90 -9.62
N VAL A 175 -30.69 43.32 -8.90
CA VAL A 175 -30.51 44.45 -7.94
C VAL A 175 -31.72 45.02 -7.18
N GLU A 176 -31.59 45.15 -5.87
CA GLU A 176 -31.93 46.39 -5.15
C GLU A 176 -31.05 46.58 -3.90
N ASP A 177 -30.48 47.79 -3.82
CA ASP A 177 -29.56 48.32 -2.81
C ASP A 177 -30.18 48.45 -1.42
N GLU A 178 -29.40 48.24 -0.36
CA GLU A 178 -29.46 49.12 0.82
C GLU A 178 -28.03 49.37 1.35
N GLU A 179 -27.61 50.61 1.15
CA GLU A 179 -26.50 51.27 1.84
C GLU A 179 -26.72 51.23 3.35
N ASN A 180 -25.66 50.97 4.13
CA ASN A 180 -25.44 51.81 5.30
C ASN A 180 -23.95 51.94 5.63
N GLU A 181 -23.56 53.21 5.73
CA GLU A 181 -22.24 53.76 5.99
C GLU A 181 -21.81 53.59 7.46
N GLU A 182 -20.57 54.05 7.72
CA GLU A 182 -19.99 54.41 9.03
C GLU A 182 -19.46 53.24 9.87
N ASN A 183 -18.23 53.21 10.37
CA ASN A 183 -17.12 54.16 10.47
C ASN A 183 -15.86 53.31 10.71
N GLU A 184 -14.78 53.52 9.99
CA GLU A 184 -13.63 54.35 10.39
C GLU A 184 -12.86 53.85 11.63
N GLU A 185 -11.57 53.65 11.37
CA GLU A 185 -10.44 53.79 12.30
C GLU A 185 -10.26 52.66 13.35
N GLU A 186 -9.10 52.06 13.52
CA GLU A 186 -7.78 52.68 13.50
C GLU A 186 -6.70 51.60 13.30
N LYS A 187 -5.67 51.96 12.52
CA LYS A 187 -4.34 51.36 12.53
C LYS A 187 -3.86 51.13 13.97
N TYR A 188 -3.13 50.05 14.23
CA TYR A 188 -1.66 50.02 14.22
C TYR A 188 -1.13 48.62 14.48
#